data_AF-A0A7S1BY99-F1
#
_entry.id   AF-A0A7S1BY99-F1
#
_cell.length_a   1.000
_cell.length_b   1.000
_cell.length_c   1.000
_cell.angle_alpha   90.00
_cell.angle_beta   90.00
_cell.angle_gamma   90.00
#
_symmetry.space_group_name_H-M   'P 1'
#
loop_
_entity.id
_entity.type
_entity.pdbx_description
1 polymer ?
#
loop_
_entity_poly.entity_id
_entity_poly.type
_entity_poly.pdbx_seq_one_letter_code
_entity_poly.pdbx_strand_id
1 'polypeptide(L)'
;MYVVSVALMSPLVHTAASSYAPQRYTFRPPRTASGFEPYDMNGGMVCGVAGSGYVVLACDTRLVSGYEILSRRCSRLWPLGPAEDDGALPSAAVAAGGCLADCEGLRRSL
;
A
#
# COMPACT_ATOMS: atom_id res chain seq x y z
N MET A 1 -15.15 13.92 -2.87
CA MET A 1 -15.67 13.25 -1.67
C MET A 1 -14.63 12.21 -1.27
N TYR A 2 -13.72 12.54 -0.36
CA TYR A 2 -12.68 11.62 0.10
C TYR A 2 -13.25 10.79 1.23
N VAL A 3 -13.24 9.46 1.09
CA VAL A 3 -13.62 8.54 2.16
C VAL A 3 -12.33 8.15 2.86
N VAL A 4 -12.15 8.64 4.09
CA VAL A 4 -11.02 8.30 4.97
C VAL A 4 -11.48 7.11 5.81
N SER A 5 -10.88 5.94 5.60
CA SER A 5 -11.13 4.75 6.42
C SER A 5 -10.10 4.70 7.55
N VAL A 6 -10.54 4.88 8.80
CA VAL A 6 -9.70 4.86 10.02
C VAL A 6 -9.85 3.50 10.68
N ALA A 7 -8.75 2.83 11.05
CA ALA A 7 -8.75 1.58 11.83
C ALA A 7 -7.84 1.74 13.06
N LEU A 8 -8.41 1.73 14.27
CA LEU A 8 -7.69 1.94 15.54
C LEU A 8 -7.06 0.62 16.04
N MET A 9 -5.76 0.60 16.32
CA MET A 9 -5.05 -0.59 16.83
C MET A 9 -3.81 -0.23 17.68
N SER A 10 -3.57 -0.95 18.77
CA SER A 10 -2.54 -0.69 19.81
C SER A 10 -1.18 -1.30 19.46
N PRO A 11 -0.04 -0.57 19.48
CA PRO A 11 1.25 -1.14 19.11
C PRO A 11 2.21 -1.39 20.30
N LEU A 12 2.91 -2.54 20.26
CA LEU A 12 4.24 -2.71 20.83
C LEU A 12 5.26 -2.07 19.86
N VAL A 13 6.01 -1.09 20.35
CA VAL A 13 6.93 -0.26 19.54
C VAL A 13 8.19 -1.05 19.17
N HIS A 14 8.44 -1.26 17.88
CA HIS A 14 9.75 -1.57 17.33
C HIS A 14 10.13 -0.49 16.31
N THR A 15 11.19 0.27 16.60
CA THR A 15 11.76 1.27 15.69
C THR A 15 12.70 0.58 14.71
N ALA A 16 12.32 0.50 13.43
CA ALA A 16 13.24 0.11 12.36
C ALA A 16 13.73 1.37 11.63
N ALA A 17 15.04 1.62 11.67
CA ALA A 17 15.66 2.69 10.91
C ALA A 17 15.69 2.31 9.41
N SER A 18 15.03 3.11 8.57
CA SER A 18 15.11 2.98 7.11
C SER A 18 16.43 3.56 6.61
N SER A 19 17.34 2.71 6.14
CA SER A 19 18.57 3.13 5.48
C SER A 19 18.29 3.36 3.99
N TYR A 20 17.90 4.58 3.62
CA TYR A 20 17.80 4.96 2.22
C TYR A 20 19.22 5.15 1.65
N ALA A 21 19.75 4.13 0.97
CA ALA A 21 20.95 4.27 0.16
C ALA A 21 20.59 5.03 -1.14
N PRO A 22 21.28 6.13 -1.49
CA PRO A 22 21.01 6.82 -2.75
C PRO A 22 21.37 5.89 -3.91
N GLN A 23 20.36 5.47 -4.67
CA GLN A 23 20.55 4.78 -5.93
C GLN A 23 21.33 5.71 -6.86
N ARG A 24 22.61 5.39 -7.13
CA ARG A 24 23.41 6.09 -8.13
C ARG A 24 22.74 5.88 -9.48
N TYR A 25 22.08 6.92 -10.00
CA TYR A 25 21.50 6.88 -11.34
C TYR A 25 22.63 6.89 -12.37
N THR A 26 23.21 5.72 -12.64
CA THR A 26 24.00 5.53 -13.85
C THR A 26 23.01 5.48 -15.01
N PHE A 27 23.04 6.49 -15.88
CA PHE A 27 22.26 6.49 -17.13
C PHE A 27 22.65 5.24 -17.92
N ARG A 28 21.79 4.21 -17.86
CA ARG A 28 21.84 3.08 -18.79
C ARG A 28 20.89 3.46 -19.93
N PRO A 29 21.35 3.44 -21.20
CA PRO A 29 20.43 3.65 -22.32
C PRO A 29 19.29 2.65 -22.19
N PRO A 30 18.04 3.05 -22.48
CA PRO A 30 16.90 2.16 -22.35
C PRO A 30 17.16 0.96 -23.24
N ARG A 31 17.43 -0.19 -22.62
CA ARG A 31 17.17 -1.47 -23.29
C ARG A 31 15.68 -1.42 -23.54
N THR A 32 15.26 -1.29 -24.79
CA THR A 32 13.92 -1.66 -25.19
C THR A 32 13.75 -3.11 -24.75
N ALA A 33 13.16 -3.34 -23.58
CA ALA A 33 12.92 -4.66 -23.06
C ALA A 33 11.83 -5.27 -23.95
N SER A 34 12.22 -5.87 -25.07
CA SER A 34 11.31 -6.52 -26.01
C SER A 34 10.83 -7.88 -25.49
N GLY A 35 10.71 -8.02 -24.17
CA GLY A 35 10.36 -9.25 -23.47
C GLY A 35 9.20 -9.01 -22.52
N PHE A 36 8.61 -10.10 -22.04
CA PHE A 36 7.60 -10.05 -20.99
C PHE A 36 8.21 -9.48 -19.70
N GLU A 37 7.59 -8.41 -19.18
CA GLU A 37 7.88 -7.84 -17.86
C GLU A 37 6.72 -8.18 -16.92
N PRO A 38 6.93 -8.99 -15.86
CA PRO A 38 5.86 -9.41 -14.97
C PRO A 38 5.37 -8.31 -14.02
N TYR A 39 6.12 -7.21 -13.86
CA TYR A 39 5.81 -6.16 -12.88
C TYR A 39 5.46 -4.83 -13.53
N ASP A 40 4.51 -4.11 -12.91
CA ASP A 40 4.19 -2.72 -13.26
C ASP A 40 4.22 -1.82 -12.03
N MET A 41 4.68 -0.58 -12.20
CA MET A 41 4.71 0.41 -11.13
C MET A 41 3.37 1.13 -11.04
N ASN A 42 2.39 0.46 -10.43
CA ASN A 42 1.02 0.96 -10.33
C ASN A 42 0.82 2.09 -9.30
N GLY A 43 1.90 2.60 -8.72
CA GLY A 43 1.86 3.63 -7.68
C GLY A 43 1.10 3.18 -6.44
N GLY A 44 0.30 4.08 -5.88
CA GLY A 44 -0.33 3.91 -4.58
C GLY A 44 0.57 4.44 -3.47
N MET A 45 0.10 5.44 -2.74
CA MET A 45 0.76 5.95 -1.55
C MET A 45 0.01 5.42 -0.32
N VAL A 46 0.78 4.88 0.63
CA VAL A 46 0.29 4.48 1.94
C VAL A 46 1.03 5.30 3.00
N CYS A 47 0.31 5.86 3.95
CA CYS A 47 0.89 6.49 5.13
C CYS A 47 0.23 5.97 6.40
N GLY A 48 1.01 5.97 7.49
CA GLY A 48 0.57 5.51 8.79
C GLY A 48 1.11 6.42 9.90
N VAL A 49 0.27 6.76 10.87
CA VAL A 49 0.67 7.51 12.07
C VAL A 49 0.19 6.73 13.29
N ALA A 50 1.13 6.31 14.14
CA ALA A 50 0.83 5.66 15.40
C ALA A 50 0.50 6.70 16.48
N GLY A 51 -0.63 6.52 17.15
CA GLY A 51 -1.03 7.25 18.34
C GLY A 51 -1.00 6.36 19.58
N SER A 52 -1.40 6.93 20.72
CA SER A 52 -1.54 6.15 21.96
C SER A 52 -2.79 5.26 21.89
N GLY A 53 -2.59 3.95 21.65
CA GLY A 53 -3.67 2.97 21.57
C GLY A 53 -4.38 2.90 20.21
N TYR A 54 -3.82 3.55 19.19
CA TYR A 54 -4.38 3.48 17.84
C TYR A 54 -3.33 3.71 16.76
N VAL A 55 -3.70 3.40 15.52
CA VAL A 55 -2.97 3.80 14.32
C VAL A 55 -3.95 4.49 13.38
N VAL A 56 -3.49 5.47 12.62
CA VAL A 56 -4.23 6.01 11.49
C VAL A 56 -3.51 5.55 10.24
N LEU A 57 -4.16 4.73 9.42
CA LEU A 57 -3.68 4.35 8.11
C LEU A 57 -4.49 5.09 7.05
N ALA A 58 -3.83 5.60 6.03
CA ALA A 58 -4.49 6.21 4.88
C ALA A 58 -3.78 5.81 3.59
N CYS A 59 -4.56 5.68 2.51
CA CYS A 59 -4.05 5.44 1.18
C CYS A 59 -4.82 6.26 0.14
N ASP A 60 -4.18 6.56 -0.99
CA ASP A 60 -4.91 7.04 -2.16
C ASP A 60 -5.67 5.88 -2.84
N THR A 61 -6.55 6.23 -3.77
CA THR A 61 -7.40 5.25 -4.48
C THR A 61 -7.13 5.18 -5.98
N ARG A 62 -6.04 5.81 -6.44
CA ARG A 62 -5.69 5.91 -7.86
C ARG A 62 -4.87 4.70 -8.27
N LEU A 63 -5.27 4.08 -9.38
CA LEU A 63 -4.53 3.05 -10.07
C LEU A 63 -3.99 3.60 -11.39
N VAL A 64 -2.70 3.44 -11.63
CA VAL A 64 -2.03 3.91 -12.85
C VAL A 64 -1.25 2.79 -13.54
N SER A 65 -0.99 2.96 -14.83
CA SER A 65 0.04 2.24 -15.57
C SER A 65 0.70 3.24 -16.51
N GLY A 66 2.02 3.41 -16.39
CA GLY A 66 2.73 4.51 -17.07
C GLY A 66 2.09 5.88 -16.81
N TYR A 67 1.64 6.55 -17.88
CA TYR A 67 1.00 7.87 -17.82
C TYR A 67 -0.54 7.83 -17.83
N GLU A 68 -1.14 6.65 -17.71
CA GLU A 68 -2.59 6.47 -17.75
C GLU A 68 -3.20 6.19 -16.37
N ILE A 69 -4.41 6.72 -16.13
CA ILE A 69 -5.21 6.40 -14.93
C ILE A 69 -6.21 5.31 -15.31
N LEU A 70 -6.00 4.11 -14.79
CA LEU A 70 -6.87 2.96 -15.01
C LEU A 70 -8.12 3.01 -14.13
N SER A 71 -7.98 3.47 -12.88
CA SER A 71 -9.09 3.62 -11.94
C SER A 71 -8.82 4.71 -10.92
N ARG A 72 -9.90 5.29 -10.39
CA ARG A 72 -9.88 6.25 -9.26
C ARG A 72 -10.48 5.66 -7.99
N ARG A 73 -10.83 4.36 -8.01
CA ARG A 73 -11.55 3.64 -6.96
C ARG A 73 -10.91 2.28 -6.71
N CYS A 74 -9.60 2.26 -6.47
CA CYS A 74 -8.84 1.06 -6.12
C CYS A 74 -8.22 1.26 -4.74
N SER A 75 -8.84 0.70 -3.69
CA SER A 75 -8.29 0.79 -2.33
C SER A 75 -7.00 -0.03 -2.23
N ARG A 76 -6.06 0.46 -1.41
CA ARG A 76 -4.79 -0.21 -1.06
C ARG A 76 -4.72 -0.63 0.41
N LEU A 77 -5.83 -0.49 1.12
CA LEU A 77 -5.98 -0.78 2.54
C LEU A 77 -7.03 -1.88 2.70
N TRP A 78 -6.66 -2.92 3.44
CA TRP A 78 -7.50 -4.08 3.70
C TRP A 78 -7.52 -4.43 5.19
N PRO A 79 -8.71 -4.68 5.77
CA PRO A 79 -8.82 -5.20 7.13
C PRO A 79 -8.27 -6.63 7.18
N LEU A 80 -7.67 -7.01 8.32
CA LEU A 80 -7.25 -8.36 8.61
C LEU A 80 -8.15 -8.93 9.72
N GLY A 81 -8.59 -10.18 9.57
CA GLY A 81 -9.52 -10.84 10.48
C GLY A 81 -10.98 -10.81 10.03
N PRO A 82 -11.88 -11.47 10.78
CA PRO A 82 -13.31 -11.45 10.49
C PRO A 82 -13.87 -10.03 10.59
N ALA A 83 -14.92 -9.76 9.83
CA ALA A 83 -15.72 -8.57 10.06
C ALA A 83 -16.43 -8.75 11.41
N GLU A 84 -16.12 -7.88 12.37
CA GLU A 84 -16.83 -7.85 13.66
C GLU A 84 -18.29 -7.40 13.40
N ASP A 85 -19.27 -8.13 13.94
CA ASP A 85 -20.70 -7.99 13.62
C ASP A 85 -21.34 -6.67 14.14
N ASP A 86 -20.63 -5.91 14.96
CA ASP A 86 -21.11 -4.76 15.73
C ASP A 86 -20.53 -3.41 15.29
N GLY A 87 -19.89 -3.35 14.11
CA GLY A 87 -19.29 -2.12 13.58
C GLY A 87 -17.97 -1.74 14.27
N ALA A 88 -17.40 -2.66 15.03
CA ALA A 88 -16.05 -2.52 15.56
C ALA A 88 -15.02 -2.47 14.43
N LEU A 89 -13.96 -1.69 14.65
CA LEU A 89 -12.85 -1.60 13.70
C LEU A 89 -12.03 -2.90 13.75
N PRO A 90 -11.47 -3.33 12.62
CA PRO A 90 -10.68 -4.54 12.57
C PRO A 90 -9.48 -4.42 13.50
N SER A 91 -9.15 -5.53 14.16
CA SER A 91 -8.02 -5.60 15.09
C SER A 91 -6.66 -5.59 14.38
N ALA A 92 -6.62 -5.52 13.06
CA ALA A 92 -5.42 -5.30 12.28
C ALA A 92 -5.81 -4.88 10.86
N ALA A 93 -4.92 -4.18 10.17
CA ALA A 93 -5.09 -3.84 8.77
C ALA A 93 -3.74 -3.85 8.07
N VAL A 94 -3.76 -4.18 6.79
CA VAL A 94 -2.59 -4.13 5.93
C VAL A 94 -2.83 -3.13 4.81
N ALA A 95 -1.80 -2.38 4.46
CA ALA A 95 -1.83 -1.49 3.31
C ALA A 95 -0.53 -1.55 2.52
N ALA A 96 -0.63 -1.61 1.19
CA ALA A 96 0.53 -1.79 0.31
C ALA A 96 0.45 -0.97 -0.99
N GLY A 97 1.56 -0.34 -1.34
CA GLY A 97 1.78 0.37 -2.62
C GLY A 97 2.73 -0.41 -3.53
N GLY A 98 2.91 0.05 -4.78
CA GLY A 98 3.78 -0.59 -5.77
C GLY A 98 2.98 -1.36 -6.82
N CYS A 99 3.43 -2.56 -7.16
CA CYS A 99 2.77 -3.47 -8.10
C CYS A 99 1.44 -3.95 -7.53
N LEU A 100 0.32 -3.62 -8.18
CA LEU A 100 -1.01 -3.98 -7.68
C LEU A 100 -1.21 -5.50 -7.67
N ALA A 101 -0.67 -6.21 -8.66
CA ALA A 101 -0.77 -7.67 -8.72
C ALA A 101 -0.14 -8.34 -7.49
N ASP A 102 1.03 -7.88 -7.06
CA ASP A 102 1.68 -8.38 -5.86
C ASP A 102 0.92 -7.98 -4.59
N CYS A 103 0.37 -6.76 -4.55
CA CYS A 103 -0.45 -6.31 -3.42
C CYS A 103 -1.71 -7.19 -3.24
N GLU A 104 -2.38 -7.56 -4.34
CA GLU A 104 -3.52 -8.49 -4.30
C GLU A 104 -3.09 -9.91 -3.94
N GLY A 105 -1.92 -10.36 -4.41
CA GLY A 105 -1.33 -11.64 -4.00
C GLY A 105 -1.07 -11.69 -2.49
N LEU A 106 -0.47 -10.63 -1.94
CA LEU A 106 -0.26 -10.46 -0.51
C LEU A 106 -1.58 -10.48 0.26
N ARG A 107 -2.54 -9.63 -0.15
CA ARG A 107 -3.87 -9.54 0.47
C ARG A 107 -4.58 -10.88 0.58
N ARG A 108 -4.45 -11.76 -0.42
CA ARG A 108 -5.10 -13.07 -0.45
C ARG A 108 -4.37 -14.14 0.35
N SER A 109 -3.11 -13.90 0.68
CA SER A 109 -2.26 -14.84 1.42
C SER A 109 -2.28 -14.59 2.93
N LEU A 110 -2.84 -13.45 3.37
CA LEU A 110 -3.08 -13.06 4.75
C LEU A 110 -4.47 -13.50 5.20
#